data_AF-A0A366E098-F1
#
_entry.id   AF-A0A366E098-F1
#
_cell.length_a   1.000
_cell.length_b   1.000
_cell.length_c   1.000
_cell.angle_alpha   90.00
_cell.angle_beta   90.00
_cell.angle_gamma   90.00
#
_symmetry.space_group_name_H-M   'P 1'
#
loop_
_entity.id
_entity.type
_entity.pdbx_description
1 polymer ?
#
loop_
_entity_poly.entity_id
_entity_poly.type
_entity_poly.pdbx_seq_one_letter_code
_entity_poly.pdbx_strand_id
1 'polypeptide(L)'
;MNFQDMTSFDKFLTPSLIKIVYWLGIAAIVIASLITIFSAFSFMGGGIKQVIGGLFMLVAGTIFWRVACEGIILSFRIYDRLTEIRDRLPRN
;
A
#
# COMPACT_ATOMS: atom_id res chain seq x y z
N MET A 1 29.29 3.75 10.44
CA MET A 1 27.83 3.72 10.20
C MET A 1 27.46 2.26 9.99
N ASN A 2 26.96 1.60 11.03
CA ASN A 2 26.72 0.16 11.04
C ASN A 2 25.32 -0.13 10.49
N PHE A 3 25.23 -0.96 9.44
CA PHE A 3 23.97 -1.41 8.84
C PHE A 3 23.10 -2.27 9.76
N GLN A 4 23.64 -2.67 10.91
CA GLN A 4 22.96 -3.53 11.89
C GLN A 4 21.90 -2.79 12.73
N ASP A 5 21.95 -1.46 12.82
CA ASP A 5 20.91 -0.67 13.49
C ASP A 5 19.67 -0.46 12.61
N MET A 6 19.80 -0.63 11.28
CA MET A 6 18.67 -0.56 10.34
C MET A 6 17.80 -1.83 10.37
N THR A 7 18.25 -2.88 11.05
CA THR A 7 17.55 -4.16 11.21
C THR A 7 16.91 -4.35 12.58
N SER A 8 16.96 -3.34 13.46
CA SER A 8 16.20 -3.33 14.72
C SER A 8 14.73 -3.02 14.45
N PHE A 9 14.06 -4.01 13.85
CA PHE A 9 12.71 -3.95 13.30
C PHE A 9 11.58 -4.07 14.33
N ASP A 10 11.87 -3.90 15.62
CA ASP A 10 11.01 -4.52 16.64
C ASP A 10 10.13 -3.55 17.44
N LYS A 11 10.30 -2.21 17.36
CA LYS A 11 9.44 -1.33 18.19
C LYS A 11 8.82 -0.08 17.59
N PHE A 12 9.24 0.45 16.44
CA PHE A 12 8.65 1.71 15.93
C PHE A 12 8.58 1.87 14.41
N LEU A 13 9.09 0.93 13.61
CA LEU A 13 9.18 1.11 12.15
C LEU A 13 7.91 0.75 11.38
N THR A 14 7.11 -0.20 11.86
CA THR A 14 6.06 -0.83 11.03
C THR A 14 5.00 0.15 10.50
N PRO A 15 4.36 1.00 11.33
CA PRO A 15 3.33 1.92 10.81
C PRO A 15 3.90 3.02 9.90
N SER A 16 5.12 3.49 10.14
CA SER A 16 5.75 4.53 9.31
C SER A 16 6.26 3.99 7.98
N LEU A 17 6.82 2.78 7.95
CA LEU A 17 7.25 2.12 6.72
C LEU A 17 6.06 1.87 5.78
N ILE A 18 4.91 1.43 6.31
CA ILE A 18 3.71 1.19 5.51
C ILE A 18 3.21 2.48 4.85
N LYS A 19 3.35 3.65 5.48
CA LYS A 19 3.00 4.94 4.83
C LYS A 19 3.85 5.23 3.59
N ILE A 20 5.15 4.91 3.63
CA ILE A 20 6.04 5.08 2.48
C ILE A 20 5.61 4.14 1.35
N VAL A 21 5.36 2.86 1.68
CA VAL A 21 4.87 1.85 0.73
C VAL A 21 3.52 2.26 0.13
N TYR A 22 2.62 2.84 0.93
CA TYR A 22 1.32 3.32 0.47
C TYR A 22 1.46 4.35 -0.66
N TRP A 23 2.27 5.39 -0.45
CA TRP A 23 2.51 6.42 -1.47
C TRP A 23 3.23 5.85 -2.71
N LEU A 24 4.19 4.95 -2.50
CA LEU A 24 4.90 4.28 -3.60
C LEU A 24 3.95 3.44 -4.46
N GLY A 25 3.03 2.69 -3.84
CA GLY A 25 2.03 1.89 -4.54
C GLY A 25 1.01 2.73 -5.30
N ILE A 26 0.56 3.86 -4.73
CA ILE A 26 -0.27 4.82 -5.48
C ILE A 26 0.47 5.35 -6.69
N ALA A 27 1.74 5.76 -6.55
CA ALA A 27 2.54 6.21 -7.67
C ALA A 27 2.66 5.13 -8.75
N ALA A 28 2.88 3.87 -8.36
CA ALA A 28 2.96 2.75 -9.29
C ALA A 28 1.64 2.51 -10.03
N ILE A 29 0.50 2.55 -9.34
CA ILE A 29 -0.84 2.39 -9.95
C ILE A 29 -1.11 3.53 -10.94
N VAL A 30 -0.79 4.77 -10.56
CA VAL A 30 -0.94 5.93 -11.44
C VAL A 30 -0.07 5.75 -12.69
N ILE A 31 1.21 5.41 -12.54
CA ILE A 31 2.12 5.19 -13.68
C ILE A 31 1.61 4.04 -14.58
N ALA A 32 1.21 2.91 -14.01
CA ALA A 32 0.69 1.77 -14.76
C ALA A 32 -0.59 2.12 -15.54
N SER A 33 -1.49 2.88 -14.93
CA SER A 33 -2.72 3.34 -15.57
C SER A 33 -2.42 4.31 -16.72
N LEU A 34 -1.47 5.25 -16.54
CA LEU A 34 -1.04 6.14 -17.61
C LEU A 34 -0.42 5.36 -18.77
N ILE A 35 0.49 4.41 -18.51
CA ILE A 35 1.09 3.57 -19.55
C ILE A 35 0.01 2.85 -20.36
N THR A 36 -0.99 2.29 -19.67
CA THR A 36 -2.12 1.60 -20.32
C THR A 36 -2.92 2.56 -21.20
N ILE A 37 -3.22 3.77 -20.74
CA ILE A 37 -3.93 4.80 -21.50
C ILE A 37 -3.10 5.28 -22.71
N PHE A 38 -1.80 5.50 -22.55
CA PHE A 38 -0.93 5.94 -23.65
C PHE A 38 -0.74 4.85 -24.70
N SER A 39 -0.68 3.57 -24.30
CA SER A 39 -0.62 2.44 -25.23
C SER A 39 -1.85 2.35 -26.15
N ALA A 40 -2.98 2.92 -25.71
CA ALA A 40 -4.22 2.96 -26.47
C ALA A 40 -4.12 3.79 -27.75
N PHE A 41 -3.24 4.80 -27.77
CA PHE A 41 -2.99 5.65 -28.94
C PHE A 41 -2.08 4.98 -29.97
N SER A 42 -1.26 4.02 -29.57
CA SER A 42 -0.32 3.33 -30.47
C SER A 42 -0.96 2.18 -31.26
N PHE A 43 -2.10 1.64 -30.82
CA PHE A 43 -2.78 0.52 -31.49
C PHE A 43 -3.98 1.00 -32.32
N MET A 44 -3.84 0.92 -33.65
CA MET A 44 -4.86 1.24 -34.64
C MET A 44 -5.99 0.19 -34.59
N GLY A 45 -6.97 0.40 -33.70
CA GLY A 45 -8.21 -0.39 -33.66
C GLY A 45 -8.78 -0.72 -32.26
N GLY A 46 -8.03 -0.48 -31.18
CA GLY A 46 -8.43 -0.90 -29.81
C GLY A 46 -8.61 0.22 -28.77
N GLY A 47 -8.21 1.46 -29.10
CA GLY A 47 -7.88 2.48 -28.11
C GLY A 47 -8.96 2.77 -27.06
N ILE A 48 -10.24 2.83 -27.43
CA ILE A 48 -11.33 3.11 -26.49
C ILE A 48 -11.41 2.07 -25.37
N LYS A 49 -11.20 0.78 -25.66
CA LYS A 49 -11.23 -0.28 -24.64
C LYS A 49 -10.07 -0.15 -23.67
N GLN A 50 -8.89 0.21 -24.16
CA GLN A 50 -7.69 0.40 -23.34
C GLN A 50 -7.77 1.66 -22.48
N VAL A 51 -8.36 2.76 -22.99
CA VAL A 51 -8.61 3.97 -22.20
C VAL A 51 -9.58 3.68 -21.06
N ILE A 52 -10.71 3.01 -21.34
CA ILE A 52 -11.68 2.61 -20.31
C ILE A 52 -11.05 1.66 -19.29
N GLY A 53 -10.28 0.67 -19.76
CA GLY A 53 -9.55 -0.26 -18.89
C GLY A 53 -8.52 0.43 -18.01
N GLY A 54 -7.76 1.40 -18.54
CA GLY A 54 -6.80 2.18 -17.76
C GLY A 54 -7.47 3.09 -16.72
N LEU A 55 -8.60 3.72 -17.06
CA LEU A 55 -9.38 4.51 -16.11
C LEU A 55 -9.98 3.63 -15.01
N PHE A 56 -10.50 2.46 -15.38
CA PHE A 56 -11.01 1.47 -14.42
C PHE A 56 -9.89 0.96 -13.50
N MET A 57 -8.71 0.66 -14.04
CA MET A 57 -7.54 0.25 -13.27
C MET A 57 -7.06 1.34 -12.31
N LEU A 58 -7.10 2.61 -12.72
CA LEU A 58 -6.77 3.74 -11.84
C LEU A 58 -7.73 3.77 -10.64
N VAL A 59 -9.04 3.73 -10.87
CA VAL A 59 -10.04 3.84 -9.80
C VAL A 59 -10.08 2.58 -8.95
N ALA A 60 -10.29 1.41 -9.55
CA ALA A 60 -10.37 0.15 -8.83
C ALA A 60 -9.04 -0.20 -8.15
N GLY A 61 -7.90 0.03 -8.82
CA GLY A 61 -6.57 -0.22 -8.27
C GLY A 61 -6.26 0.67 -7.07
N THR A 62 -6.58 1.97 -7.12
CA THR A 62 -6.36 2.87 -5.97
C THR A 62 -7.26 2.54 -4.79
N ILE A 63 -8.53 2.20 -5.01
CA ILE A 63 -9.45 1.76 -3.96
C ILE A 63 -8.95 0.46 -3.31
N PHE A 64 -8.62 -0.54 -4.13
CA PHE A 64 -8.12 -1.83 -3.65
C PHE A 64 -6.84 -1.65 -2.83
N TRP A 65 -5.89 -0.87 -3.33
CA TRP A 65 -4.64 -0.57 -2.63
C TRP A 65 -4.86 0.13 -1.28
N ARG A 66 -5.78 1.10 -1.23
CA ARG A 66 -6.17 1.76 0.01
C ARG A 66 -6.67 0.77 1.05
N VAL A 67 -7.63 -0.08 0.68
CA VAL A 67 -8.22 -1.07 1.59
C VAL A 67 -7.17 -2.07 2.08
N ALA A 68 -6.29 -2.55 1.19
CA ALA A 68 -5.22 -3.46 1.55
C ALA A 68 -4.23 -2.82 2.55
N CYS A 69 -3.76 -1.60 2.26
CA CYS A 69 -2.85 -0.89 3.16
C CYS A 69 -3.50 -0.55 4.51
N GLU A 70 -4.75 -0.08 4.51
CA GLU A 70 -5.50 0.19 5.75
C GLU A 70 -5.70 -1.08 6.58
N GLY A 71 -5.98 -2.22 5.95
CA GLY A 71 -6.11 -3.51 6.62
C GLY A 71 -4.82 -3.97 7.31
N ILE A 72 -3.68 -3.77 6.66
CA ILE A 72 -2.36 -4.09 7.26
C ILE A 72 -2.09 -3.18 8.46
N ILE A 73 -2.28 -1.86 8.32
CA ILE A 73 -2.09 -0.89 9.42
C ILE A 73 -3.02 -1.21 10.59
N LEU A 74 -4.29 -1.54 10.30
CA LEU A 74 -5.27 -1.90 11.30
C LEU A 74 -4.84 -3.15 12.08
N SER A 75 -4.31 -4.16 11.39
CA SER A 75 -3.82 -5.40 12.02
C SER A 75 -2.69 -5.13 13.00
N PHE A 76 -1.70 -4.32 12.61
CA PHE A 76 -0.62 -3.90 13.53
C PHE A 76 -1.16 -3.10 14.71
N ARG A 77 -2.10 -2.17 14.46
CA ARG A 77 -2.74 -1.39 15.53
C ARG A 77 -3.49 -2.29 16.51
N ILE A 78 -4.16 -3.34 16.05
CA ILE A 78 -4.83 -4.32 16.94
C ILE A 78 -3.81 -5.07 17.79
N TYR A 79 -2.70 -5.51 17.19
CA TYR A 79 -1.62 -6.19 17.92
C TYR A 79 -1.02 -5.31 19.02
N ASP A 80 -0.77 -4.03 18.73
CA ASP A 80 -0.26 -3.08 19.71
C ASP A 80 -1.24 -2.91 20.88
N ARG A 81 -2.54 -2.79 20.60
CA ARG A 81 -3.58 -2.67 21.62
C ARG A 81 -3.70 -3.93 22.49
N LEU A 82 -3.57 -5.11 21.88
CA LEU A 82 -3.61 -6.37 22.62
C LEU A 82 -2.38 -6.52 23.54
N THR A 83 -1.22 -6.10 23.07
CA THR A 83 0.02 -6.05 23.86
C THR A 83 -0.13 -5.10 25.05
N GLU A 84 -0.72 -3.91 24.84
CA GLU A 84 -1.00 -2.93 25.90
C GLU A 84 -1.93 -3.52 26.99
N ILE A 85 -2.95 -4.28 26.60
CA ILE A 85 -3.86 -4.94 27.55
C ILE A 85 -3.12 -6.03 28.34
N ARG A 86 -2.32 -6.86 27.65
CA ARG A 86 -1.53 -7.93 28.29
C ARG A 86 -0.59 -7.38 29.36
N ASP A 87 0.10 -6.29 29.05
CA ASP A 87 1.11 -5.70 29.95
C ASP A 87 0.47 -5.01 31.17
N ARG A 88 -0.84 -4.71 31.13
CA ARG A 88 -1.61 -4.15 32.26
C ARG A 88 -2.26 -5.20 33.14
N LEU A 89 -2.24 -6.48 32.76
CA LEU A 89 -2.80 -7.54 33.59
C LEU A 89 -1.82 -7.88 34.73
N PRO A 90 -2.22 -7.81 36.01
CA PRO A 90 -1.36 -8.20 37.11
C PRO A 90 -0.96 -9.67 36.94
N ARG A 91 0.34 -9.94 37.01
CA ARG A 91 0.89 -11.28 36.86
C ARG A 91 0.74 -12.00 38.21
N ASN A 92 -0.43 -12.58 38.43
CA ASN A 92 -0.67 -13.53 39.52
C ASN A 92 -0.04 -14.89 39.24
#